data_AF-A0A2P7YI50-F1
#
_entry.id   AF-A0A2P7YI50-F1
#
_cell.length_a   1.000
_cell.length_b   1.000
_cell.length_c   1.000
_cell.angle_alpha   90.00
_cell.angle_beta   90.00
_cell.angle_gamma   90.00
#
_symmetry.space_group_name_H-M   'P 1'
#
loop_
_entity.id
_entity.type
_entity.pdbx_description
1 polymer ?
#
loop_
_entity_poly.entity_id
_entity_poly.type
_entity_poly.pdbx_seq_one_letter_code
_entity_poly.pdbx_strand_id
1 'polypeptide(L)'
;MRPTARTLQKALDNLHISEHLKSINKLEPVGSWELIAKSGSVGEESVLESNYKFRNFAKTWKFLNGVAQLAHSQKHHPTITTTYNKVNLSITTHDAGNQVTRKDLKLAQQIQNLYVEQAEKSPVKDKKTSTLLQDARSMVDQKKAAEVIDKLTKR
;
A
#
# COMPACT_ATOMS: atom_id res chain seq x y z
N MET A 1 33.31 26.75 2.40
CA MET A 1 32.13 25.91 2.04
C MET A 1 30.96 26.84 1.79
N ARG A 2 30.35 26.82 0.59
CA ARG A 2 29.17 27.65 0.29
C ARG A 2 27.93 26.93 0.86
N PRO A 3 27.07 27.59 1.65
CA PRO A 3 25.78 27.01 1.98
C PRO A 3 24.95 27.00 0.69
N THR A 4 24.70 25.83 0.12
CA THR A 4 23.76 25.67 -0.99
C THR A 4 22.39 26.08 -0.47
N ALA A 5 21.81 27.14 -1.01
CA ALA A 5 20.45 27.56 -0.71
C ALA A 5 19.49 26.40 -1.01
N ARG A 6 19.13 25.63 0.03
CA ARG A 6 18.07 24.64 -0.04
C ARG A 6 16.79 25.44 -0.20
N THR A 7 16.16 25.39 -1.38
CA THR A 7 14.84 25.98 -1.59
C THR A 7 13.90 25.43 -0.53
N LEU A 8 13.55 26.25 0.47
CA LEU A 8 12.63 25.86 1.53
C LEU A 8 11.29 25.49 0.87
N GLN A 9 10.87 24.23 1.01
CA GLN A 9 9.53 23.84 0.62
C GLN A 9 8.53 24.64 1.46
N LYS A 10 7.60 25.35 0.80
CA LYS A 10 6.53 26.06 1.52
C LYS A 10 5.44 25.08 1.93
N ALA A 11 5.01 25.20 3.19
CA ALA A 11 3.80 24.58 3.70
C ALA A 11 2.59 24.97 2.83
N LEU A 12 1.66 24.04 2.66
CA LEU A 12 0.38 24.31 2.02
C LEU A 12 -0.66 24.71 3.06
N ASP A 13 -1.66 25.49 2.65
CA ASP A 13 -2.83 25.74 3.49
C ASP A 13 -3.80 24.55 3.50
N ASN A 14 -4.65 24.51 4.52
CA ASN A 14 -5.60 23.42 4.73
C ASN A 14 -6.62 23.29 3.59
N LEU A 15 -6.96 24.39 2.92
CA LEU A 15 -7.91 24.36 1.80
C LEU A 15 -7.33 23.57 0.63
N HIS A 16 -6.13 23.92 0.18
CA HIS A 16 -5.43 23.21 -0.90
C HIS A 16 -5.19 21.74 -0.57
N ILE A 17 -4.82 21.43 0.68
CA ILE A 17 -4.65 20.05 1.13
C ILE A 17 -5.99 19.32 1.02
N SER A 18 -7.07 19.88 1.58
CA SER A 18 -8.38 19.23 1.61
C SER A 18 -8.94 18.96 0.20
N GLU A 19 -8.75 19.89 -0.74
CA GLU A 19 -9.18 19.71 -2.13
C GLU A 19 -8.43 18.57 -2.83
N HIS A 20 -7.13 18.46 -2.58
CA HIS A 20 -6.31 17.38 -3.12
C HIS A 20 -6.64 16.03 -2.48
N LEU A 21 -6.90 15.99 -1.17
CA LEU A 21 -7.31 14.76 -0.50
C LEU A 21 -8.66 14.26 -1.03
N LYS A 22 -9.59 15.16 -1.39
CA LYS A 22 -10.85 14.76 -2.05
C LYS A 22 -10.62 14.01 -3.36
N SER A 23 -9.57 14.31 -4.13
CA SER A 23 -9.29 13.54 -5.35
C SER A 23 -8.63 12.21 -5.05
N ILE A 24 -7.67 12.17 -4.12
CA ILE A 24 -6.99 10.93 -3.72
C ILE A 24 -8.01 9.91 -3.16
N ASN A 25 -8.90 10.37 -2.27
CA ASN A 25 -9.84 9.50 -1.56
C ASN A 25 -11.05 9.06 -2.40
N LYS A 26 -11.17 9.52 -3.65
CA LYS A 26 -12.18 9.00 -4.61
C LYS A 26 -11.75 7.75 -5.35
N LEU A 27 -10.48 7.37 -5.24
CA LEU A 27 -9.94 6.21 -5.96
C LEU A 27 -10.31 4.91 -5.25
N GLU A 28 -10.82 3.93 -6.02
CA GLU A 28 -11.23 2.62 -5.50
C GLU A 28 -10.08 1.59 -5.52
N PRO A 29 -9.81 0.85 -4.43
CA PRO A 29 -10.53 0.87 -3.16
C PRO A 29 -10.31 2.20 -2.42
N VAL A 30 -11.42 2.77 -1.91
CA VAL A 30 -11.47 4.10 -1.29
C VAL A 30 -10.23 4.37 -0.41
N GLY A 31 -9.43 5.36 -0.81
CA GLY A 31 -8.30 5.84 -0.03
C GLY A 31 -8.74 6.50 1.28
N SER A 32 -7.89 6.43 2.32
CA SER A 32 -8.16 6.97 3.66
C SER A 32 -7.16 8.06 4.06
N TRP A 33 -6.72 8.89 3.11
CA TRP A 33 -5.75 9.94 3.41
C TRP A 33 -6.40 11.09 4.16
N GLU A 34 -5.86 11.40 5.33
CA GLU A 34 -6.37 12.43 6.23
C GLU A 34 -5.25 13.40 6.63
N LEU A 35 -5.61 14.68 6.75
CA LEU A 35 -4.73 15.69 7.33
C LEU A 35 -4.88 15.68 8.84
N ILE A 36 -3.78 15.41 9.55
CA ILE A 36 -3.74 15.39 11.01
C ILE A 36 -2.87 16.55 11.49
N ALA A 37 -3.45 17.40 12.34
CA ALA A 37 -2.70 18.40 13.10
C ALA A 37 -2.05 17.75 14.33
N LYS A 38 -0.79 18.06 14.60
CA LYS A 38 -0.05 17.58 15.78
C LYS A 38 0.52 18.75 16.56
N SER A 39 0.55 18.65 17.88
CA SER A 39 1.30 19.58 18.71
C SER A 39 2.76 19.15 18.72
N GLY A 40 3.59 19.83 17.93
CA GLY A 40 5.03 19.63 17.89
C GLY A 40 5.75 20.42 18.97
N SER A 41 7.06 20.19 19.09
CA SER A 41 7.89 20.86 20.10
C SER A 41 8.08 22.37 19.86
N VAL A 42 7.82 22.85 18.64
CA VAL A 42 8.06 24.25 18.22
C VAL A 42 6.78 24.92 17.68
N GLY A 43 5.63 24.25 17.76
CA GLY A 43 4.35 24.77 17.27
C GLY A 43 3.42 23.70 16.73
N GLU A 44 2.40 24.12 16.00
CA GLU A 44 1.51 23.21 15.28
C GLU A 44 2.25 22.57 14.10
N GLU A 45 2.16 21.26 13.97
CA GLU A 45 2.68 20.47 12.86
C GLU A 45 1.52 19.85 12.07
N SER A 46 1.79 19.47 10.83
CA SER A 46 0.81 18.77 10.01
C SER A 46 1.41 17.56 9.33
N VAL A 47 0.62 16.49 9.26
CA VAL A 47 1.02 15.22 8.64
C VAL A 47 -0.16 14.63 7.88
N LEU A 48 0.13 13.94 6.79
CA LEU A 48 -0.84 13.11 6.09
C LEU A 48 -0.76 11.68 6.62
N GLU A 49 -1.88 11.11 7.03
CA GLU A 49 -1.94 9.72 7.49
C GLU A 49 -2.89 8.89 6.64
N SER A 50 -2.57 7.61 6.44
CA SER A 50 -3.46 6.65 5.77
C SER A 50 -3.20 5.21 6.21
N ASN A 51 -4.25 4.39 6.14
CA ASN A 51 -4.24 3.01 6.58
C ASN A 51 -4.60 2.06 5.42
N TYR A 52 -3.79 1.02 5.27
CA TYR A 52 -3.96 -0.02 4.25
C TYR A 52 -4.06 -1.40 4.89
N LYS A 53 -4.88 -2.27 4.29
CA LYS A 53 -5.06 -3.64 4.74
C LYS A 53 -4.98 -4.62 3.57
N PHE A 54 -4.26 -5.72 3.79
CA PHE A 54 -4.00 -6.74 2.77
C PHE A 54 -4.53 -8.12 3.20
N ARG A 55 -4.55 -9.06 2.25
CA ARG A 55 -4.99 -10.44 2.52
C ARG A 55 -3.98 -11.25 3.33
N ASN A 56 -2.68 -11.00 3.13
CA ASN A 56 -1.59 -11.71 3.81
C ASN A 56 -0.30 -10.88 3.80
N PHE A 57 0.70 -11.33 4.56
CA PHE A 57 1.97 -10.63 4.73
C PHE A 57 2.75 -10.46 3.41
N ALA A 58 2.73 -11.46 2.52
CA ALA A 58 3.44 -11.37 1.23
C ALA A 58 2.90 -10.21 0.37
N LYS A 59 1.59 -9.98 0.37
CA LYS A 59 0.97 -8.83 -0.32
C LYS A 59 1.31 -7.51 0.36
N THR A 60 1.32 -7.47 1.69
CA THR A 60 1.81 -6.31 2.46
C THR A 60 3.22 -5.92 2.02
N TRP A 61 4.13 -6.90 1.96
CA TRP A 61 5.52 -6.62 1.63
C TRP A 61 5.73 -6.21 0.17
N LYS A 62 4.94 -6.77 -0.76
CA LYS A 62 4.92 -6.31 -2.15
C LYS A 62 4.53 -4.83 -2.24
N PHE A 63 3.52 -4.41 -1.49
CA PHE A 63 3.10 -3.01 -1.43
C PHE A 63 4.21 -2.12 -0.84
N LEU A 64 4.79 -2.52 0.29
CA LEU A 64 5.87 -1.78 0.95
C LEU A 64 7.11 -1.62 0.04
N ASN A 65 7.47 -2.63 -0.76
CA ASN A 65 8.54 -2.51 -1.74
C ASN A 65 8.25 -1.43 -2.79
N GLY A 66 7.01 -1.33 -3.27
CA GLY A 66 6.61 -0.27 -4.20
C GLY A 66 6.62 1.11 -3.54
N VAL A 67 6.13 1.22 -2.29
CA VAL A 67 6.22 2.47 -1.50
C VAL A 67 7.69 2.91 -1.35
N ALA A 68 8.60 1.99 -1.05
CA ALA A 68 10.03 2.29 -0.94
C ALA A 68 10.64 2.83 -2.23
N GLN A 69 10.27 2.25 -3.39
CA GLN A 69 10.72 2.74 -4.70
C GLN A 69 10.20 4.15 -4.99
N LEU A 70 8.91 4.40 -4.75
CA LEU A 70 8.30 5.71 -4.94
C LEU A 70 8.98 6.76 -4.04
N ALA A 71 9.13 6.47 -2.75
CA ALA A 71 9.78 7.34 -1.78
C ALA A 71 11.23 7.68 -2.17
N HIS A 72 12.02 6.67 -2.55
CA HIS A 72 13.40 6.85 -2.98
C HIS A 72 13.49 7.73 -4.25
N SER A 73 12.65 7.45 -5.26
CA SER A 73 12.63 8.23 -6.52
C SER A 73 12.31 9.71 -6.30
N GLN A 74 11.48 10.01 -5.31
CA GLN A 74 11.09 11.37 -4.95
C GLN A 74 12.04 12.03 -3.95
N LYS A 75 13.00 11.29 -3.40
CA LYS A 75 13.84 11.70 -2.25
C LYS A 75 13.00 12.24 -1.10
N HIS A 76 11.86 11.58 -0.85
CA HIS A 76 10.88 11.97 0.16
C HIS A 76 10.33 10.70 0.81
N HIS A 77 10.57 10.54 2.11
CA HIS A 77 10.35 9.25 2.78
C HIS A 77 9.19 9.35 3.76
N PRO A 78 8.23 8.42 3.71
CA PRO A 78 7.17 8.34 4.70
C PRO A 78 7.68 7.62 5.96
N THR A 79 7.02 7.86 7.09
CA THR A 79 7.05 6.94 8.23
C THR A 79 6.13 5.76 7.94
N ILE A 80 6.61 4.55 8.16
CA ILE A 80 5.88 3.30 7.87
C ILE A 80 5.81 2.45 9.13
N THR A 81 4.60 2.09 9.55
CA THR A 81 4.35 1.10 10.60
C THR A 81 3.55 -0.06 10.03
N THR A 82 4.00 -1.30 10.25
CA THR A 82 3.33 -2.50 9.73
C THR A 82 3.15 -3.58 10.79
N THR A 83 1.96 -4.19 10.82
CA THR A 83 1.64 -5.34 11.66
C THR A 83 0.92 -6.39 10.81
N TYR A 84 1.65 -7.43 10.39
CA TYR A 84 1.18 -8.48 9.49
C TYR A 84 0.54 -7.93 8.20
N ASN A 85 -0.78 -7.78 8.17
CA ASN A 85 -1.53 -7.35 7.00
C ASN A 85 -2.04 -5.92 7.07
N LYS A 86 -1.59 -5.13 8.04
CA LYS A 86 -1.97 -3.73 8.23
C LYS A 86 -0.75 -2.84 8.04
N VAL A 87 -0.88 -1.78 7.26
CA VAL A 87 0.16 -0.76 7.05
C VAL A 87 -0.43 0.60 7.39
N ASN A 88 0.27 1.36 8.21
CA ASN A 88 -0.05 2.73 8.58
C ASN A 88 1.07 3.59 8.00
N LEU A 89 0.73 4.62 7.23
CA LEU A 89 1.68 5.55 6.63
C LEU A 89 1.44 6.94 7.20
N SER A 90 2.52 7.64 7.51
CA SER A 90 2.50 9.05 7.88
C SER A 90 3.53 9.80 7.04
N ILE A 91 3.14 10.93 6.42
CA ILE A 91 4.02 11.71 5.53
C ILE A 91 3.96 13.19 5.88
N THR A 92 5.12 13.78 6.13
CA THR A 92 5.30 15.22 6.35
C THR A 92 6.66 15.66 5.82
N THR A 93 6.83 16.96 5.55
CA THR A 93 8.09 17.52 5.09
C THR A 93 8.88 18.11 6.27
N HIS A 94 9.89 17.38 6.73
CA HIS A 94 10.70 17.76 7.90
C HIS A 94 11.40 19.11 7.74
N ASP A 95 11.97 19.40 6.56
CA ASP A 95 12.63 20.68 6.29
C ASP A 95 11.68 21.86 6.09
N ALA A 96 10.36 21.62 6.11
CA ALA A 96 9.32 22.64 6.15
C ALA A 96 8.73 22.82 7.56
N GLY A 97 9.44 22.38 8.61
CA GLY A 97 8.98 22.45 10.00
C GLY A 97 7.90 21.43 10.30
N ASN A 98 8.03 20.20 9.76
CA ASN A 98 7.03 19.13 9.88
C ASN A 98 5.64 19.59 9.41
N GLN A 99 5.61 20.24 8.25
CA GLN A 99 4.38 20.67 7.60
C GLN A 99 4.14 19.89 6.31
N VAL A 100 2.87 19.73 5.98
CA VAL A 100 2.43 19.16 4.70
C VAL A 100 2.74 20.14 3.56
N THR A 101 3.39 19.60 2.53
CA THR A 101 3.77 20.32 1.31
C THR A 101 3.29 19.55 0.08
N ARG A 102 3.58 20.08 -1.12
CA ARG A 102 3.28 19.40 -2.39
C ARG A 102 3.97 18.04 -2.52
N LYS A 103 5.12 17.83 -1.87
CA LYS A 103 5.83 16.55 -1.90
C LYS A 103 5.03 15.46 -1.19
N ASP A 104 4.43 15.80 -0.05
CA ASP A 104 3.60 14.89 0.73
C ASP A 104 2.36 14.46 -0.06
N LEU A 105 1.64 15.43 -0.64
CA LEU A 105 0.48 15.15 -1.49
C LEU A 105 0.83 14.30 -2.72
N LYS A 106 1.95 14.62 -3.39
CA LYS A 106 2.41 13.85 -4.56
C LYS A 106 2.74 12.41 -4.20
N LEU A 107 3.45 12.19 -3.09
CA LEU A 107 3.78 10.85 -2.63
C LEU A 107 2.52 10.09 -2.19
N ALA A 108 1.62 10.72 -1.43
CA ALA A 108 0.34 10.14 -1.03
C ALA A 108 -0.49 9.69 -2.24
N GLN A 109 -0.58 10.52 -3.28
CA GLN A 109 -1.29 10.19 -4.52
C GLN A 109 -0.67 8.98 -5.24
N GLN A 110 0.66 8.92 -5.36
CA GLN A 110 1.33 7.78 -6.00
C GLN A 110 1.18 6.49 -5.20
N ILE A 111 1.22 6.57 -3.88
CA ILE A 111 0.98 5.43 -3.00
C ILE A 111 -0.46 4.94 -3.13
N GLN A 112 -1.44 5.84 -3.20
CA GLN A 112 -2.83 5.45 -3.43
C GLN A 112 -3.00 4.76 -4.78
N ASN A 113 -2.39 5.29 -5.85
CA ASN A 113 -2.44 4.64 -7.17
C ASN A 113 -1.81 3.24 -7.13
N LEU A 114 -0.64 3.11 -6.48
CA LEU A 114 0.00 1.81 -6.27
C LEU A 114 -0.93 0.84 -5.51
N TYR A 115 -1.62 1.33 -4.47
CA TYR A 115 -2.57 0.52 -3.73
C TYR A 115 -3.74 0.07 -4.61
N VAL A 116 -4.30 0.95 -5.43
CA VAL A 116 -5.37 0.60 -6.38
C VAL A 116 -4.92 -0.44 -7.40
N GLU A 117 -3.73 -0.29 -7.95
CA GLU A 117 -3.15 -1.24 -8.92
C GLU A 117 -2.89 -2.63 -8.29
N GLN A 118 -2.49 -2.64 -7.01
CA GLN A 118 -2.15 -3.87 -6.30
C GLN A 118 -3.30 -4.47 -5.49
N ALA A 119 -4.35 -3.70 -5.25
CA ALA A 119 -5.58 -4.16 -4.65
C ALA A 119 -6.08 -5.30 -5.52
N GLU A 120 -6.14 -6.49 -4.93
CA GLU A 120 -6.73 -7.61 -5.64
C GLU A 120 -8.17 -7.19 -5.97
N LYS A 121 -8.51 -7.12 -7.27
CA LYS A 121 -9.89 -7.43 -7.67
C LYS A 121 -10.18 -8.73 -6.95
N SER A 122 -11.10 -8.72 -5.98
CA SER A 122 -11.44 -9.92 -5.22
C SER A 122 -11.48 -11.08 -6.21
N PRO A 123 -10.89 -12.25 -5.90
CA PRO A 123 -11.30 -13.42 -6.64
C PRO A 123 -12.81 -13.45 -6.45
N VAL A 124 -13.55 -13.18 -7.53
CA VAL A 124 -14.94 -13.59 -7.58
C VAL A 124 -14.88 -15.02 -7.08
N LYS A 125 -15.63 -15.35 -6.03
CA LYS A 125 -15.89 -16.75 -5.72
C LYS A 125 -16.70 -17.30 -6.89
N ASP A 126 -16.08 -17.42 -8.05
CA ASP A 126 -16.60 -18.15 -9.17
C ASP A 126 -16.60 -19.58 -8.67
N LYS A 127 -17.76 -20.06 -8.24
CA LYS A 127 -17.95 -21.45 -7.82
C LYS A 127 -17.25 -22.40 -8.78
N LYS A 128 -17.25 -22.08 -10.09
CA LYS A 128 -16.52 -22.79 -11.15
C LYS A 128 -15.02 -22.98 -10.88
N THR A 129 -14.25 -21.97 -10.49
CA THR A 129 -12.79 -22.13 -10.30
C THR A 129 -12.44 -22.91 -9.03
N SER A 130 -13.24 -22.78 -7.97
CA SER A 130 -13.11 -23.63 -6.77
C SER A 130 -13.44 -25.09 -7.07
N THR A 131 -14.48 -25.35 -7.87
CA THR A 131 -14.86 -26.70 -8.30
C THR A 131 -13.77 -27.30 -9.19
N LEU A 132 -13.26 -26.58 -10.18
CA LEU A 132 -12.18 -27.06 -11.07
C LEU A 132 -10.89 -27.42 -10.31
N LEU A 133 -10.52 -26.65 -9.29
CA LEU A 133 -9.36 -26.95 -8.44
C LEU A 133 -9.59 -28.16 -7.53
N GLN A 134 -10.82 -28.38 -7.08
CA GLN A 134 -11.20 -29.55 -6.29
C GLN A 134 -11.23 -30.80 -7.16
N ASP A 135 -11.76 -30.70 -8.38
CA ASP A 135 -11.79 -31.77 -9.37
C ASP A 135 -10.37 -32.18 -9.80
N ALA A 136 -9.50 -31.20 -10.08
CA ALA A 136 -8.11 -31.46 -10.44
C ALA A 136 -7.34 -32.21 -9.33
N ARG A 137 -7.61 -31.91 -8.05
CA ARG A 137 -7.01 -32.63 -6.92
C ARG A 137 -7.53 -34.07 -6.83
N SER A 138 -8.85 -34.27 -6.93
CA SER A 138 -9.45 -35.61 -6.94
C SER A 138 -8.92 -36.48 -8.09
N MET A 139 -8.70 -35.91 -9.28
CA MET A 139 -8.12 -36.64 -10.41
C MET A 139 -6.67 -37.07 -10.17
N VAL A 140 -5.86 -36.23 -9.52
CA VAL A 140 -4.47 -36.58 -9.14
C VAL A 140 -4.46 -37.72 -8.11
N ASP A 141 -5.35 -37.68 -7.13
CA ASP A 141 -5.46 -38.72 -6.11
C ASP A 141 -5.97 -40.05 -6.70
N GLN A 142 -6.94 -40.01 -7.61
CA GLN A 142 -7.39 -41.19 -8.36
C GLN A 142 -6.30 -41.79 -9.24
N LYS A 143 -5.51 -40.96 -9.93
CA LYS A 143 -4.40 -41.42 -10.77
C LYS A 143 -3.31 -42.09 -9.93
N LYS A 144 -2.97 -41.52 -8.77
CA LYS A 144 -2.05 -42.15 -7.81
C LYS A 144 -2.58 -43.47 -7.27
N ALA A 145 -3.87 -43.54 -6.95
CA ALA A 145 -4.50 -44.78 -6.50
C ALA A 145 -4.44 -45.87 -7.59
N ALA A 146 -4.72 -45.50 -8.85
CA ALA A 146 -4.63 -46.42 -9.98
C ALA A 146 -3.20 -46.94 -10.22
N GLU A 147 -2.18 -46.09 -10.10
CA GLU A 147 -0.77 -46.50 -10.21
C GLU A 147 -0.34 -47.47 -9.09
N VAL A 148 -0.85 -47.29 -7.87
CA VAL A 148 -0.61 -48.21 -6.76
C VAL A 148 -1.28 -49.56 -7.01
N ILE A 149 -2.52 -49.56 -7.51
CA ILE A 149 -3.24 -50.79 -7.85
C ILE A 149 -2.53 -51.55 -8.98
N ASP A 150 -2.11 -50.88 -10.06
CA ASP A 150 -1.38 -51.50 -11.19
C ASP A 150 -0.06 -52.16 -10.73
N LYS A 151 0.65 -51.54 -9.79
CA LYS A 151 1.85 -52.12 -9.16
C LYS A 151 1.56 -53.33 -8.29
N LEU A 152 0.36 -53.44 -7.73
CA LEU A 152 -0.06 -54.57 -6.87
C LEU A 152 -0.66 -55.72 -7.68
N THR A 153 -1.22 -55.46 -8.87
CA THR A 153 -1.90 -56.46 -9.70
C THR A 153 -1.02 -57.04 -10.82
N LYS A 154 0.05 -56.35 -11.24
CA LYS A 154 1.10 -56.93 -12.09
C LYS A 154 2.04 -57.81 -11.27
N ARG A 155 1.60 -59.03 -10.99
CA ARG A 155 2.47 -60.20 -10.76
C ARG A 155 2.57 -61.00 -12.05
#